data_AF-A0A2G2G5F3-F1
#
_entry.id   AF-A0A2G2G5F3-F1
#
_cell.length_a   1.000
_cell.length_b   1.000
_cell.length_c   1.000
_cell.angle_alpha   90.00
_cell.angle_beta   90.00
_cell.angle_gamma   90.00
#
_symmetry.space_group_name_H-M   'P 1'
#
loop_
_entity.id
_entity.type
_entity.pdbx_description
1 polymer ?
#
loop_
_entity_poly.entity_id
_entity_poly.type
_entity_poly.pdbx_seq_one_letter_code
_entity_poly.pdbx_strand_id
1 'polypeptide(L)'
;MRVFISLLLFLFVSGFALNSAHAAPTKWKINKYIIVQQEPSAIRLPYSVEILLQEKRDIGEEKGLTTKQMRALEQYFVDVGNEYQRQGFLEPQIDTLTKTGDAFEIFVFDYPNENNGPARYGPICASVFFLPNADRYVRVDLSRILNGSKMATKAYDDIAHEMFHAIQQSYRLFKNNYNEKCELGGWITEATAEAVGADMALTLKKVKINEIKTGPRDYSKPLYVQHASGATQNRAYWTASLWRYLGEYVSNGQKFPQVKQNKRPDYRYLQKFFMKTIDRYNQEAELDWLDDNLDAQFGTNLTNIYSNFISSFAHYVPDRIGLSQKSYLKQVFGKCDQVTLTESITFVDTPRRKFSKVSAHCIEVIYTGGAKEIAVGIYLESDKKTVDSIQHIGVRYHDATGNKKIKVLPASRGSLSSGKSFSDWTFEDVPFARHGRSSNVFIISNIAKRASDTHANPNVSFRVSYATSEGDVSISK
;
A
#
# COMPACT_ATOMS: atom_id res chain seq x y z
N MET A 1 -41.65 42.28 46.48
CA MET A 1 -40.71 41.46 47.27
C MET A 1 -41.14 40.00 47.05
N ARG A 2 -40.47 39.12 46.32
CA ARG A 2 -39.07 38.97 45.94
C ARG A 2 -38.98 38.56 44.46
N VAL A 3 -37.94 39.06 43.82
CA VAL A 3 -37.50 38.78 42.44
C VAL A 3 -36.76 37.45 42.44
N PHE A 4 -37.09 36.54 41.52
CA PHE A 4 -36.21 35.44 41.12
C PHE A 4 -36.06 35.51 39.59
N ILE A 5 -34.97 36.14 39.16
CA ILE A 5 -34.50 36.12 37.78
C ILE A 5 -33.62 34.88 37.64
N SER A 6 -34.12 33.87 36.93
CA SER A 6 -33.30 32.75 36.45
C SER A 6 -32.52 33.22 35.23
N LEU A 7 -31.22 33.47 35.42
CA LEU A 7 -30.27 33.68 34.33
C LEU A 7 -30.12 32.36 33.55
N LEU A 8 -30.66 32.30 32.33
CA LEU A 8 -30.27 31.31 31.33
C LEU A 8 -28.90 31.69 30.77
N LEU A 9 -27.86 30.98 31.20
CA LEU A 9 -26.54 31.04 30.57
C LEU A 9 -26.62 30.28 29.23
N PHE A 10 -26.84 31.00 28.14
CA PHE A 10 -26.57 30.50 26.79
C PHE A 10 -25.05 30.43 26.60
N LEU A 11 -24.45 29.27 26.93
CA LEU A 11 -23.11 28.93 26.48
C LEU A 11 -23.16 28.68 24.97
N PHE A 12 -22.81 29.71 24.20
CA PHE A 12 -22.36 29.55 22.82
C PHE A 12 -21.13 28.66 22.83
N VAL A 13 -21.32 27.36 22.57
CA VAL A 13 -20.24 26.48 22.12
C VAL A 13 -19.94 26.89 20.68
N SER A 14 -19.17 27.96 20.51
CA SER A 14 -18.50 28.26 19.26
C SER A 14 -17.60 27.06 18.95
N GLY A 15 -17.99 26.31 17.91
CA GLY A 15 -17.23 25.17 17.44
C GLY A 15 -15.78 25.57 17.22
N PHE A 16 -14.89 24.93 17.98
CA PHE A 16 -13.48 24.85 17.62
C PHE A 16 -13.41 24.07 16.31
N ALA A 17 -13.58 24.77 15.19
CA ALA A 17 -12.97 24.36 13.95
C ALA A 17 -11.46 24.37 14.24
N LEU A 18 -10.91 23.19 14.51
CA LEU A 18 -9.48 22.92 14.44
C LEU A 18 -9.06 23.16 12.98
N ASN A 19 -8.90 24.44 12.64
CA ASN A 19 -8.08 24.86 11.52
C ASN A 19 -6.67 24.41 11.87
N SER A 20 -6.37 23.17 11.48
CA SER A 20 -5.01 22.68 11.36
C SER A 20 -4.35 23.55 10.31
N ALA A 21 -3.81 24.69 10.73
CA ALA A 21 -2.90 25.50 9.95
C ALA A 21 -1.73 24.56 9.60
N HIS A 22 -1.82 23.93 8.44
CA HIS A 22 -0.72 23.21 7.85
C HIS A 22 0.32 24.29 7.58
N ALA A 23 1.36 24.35 8.41
CA ALA A 23 2.52 25.17 8.12
C ALA A 23 2.91 24.92 6.66
N ALA A 24 3.04 26.00 5.88
CA ALA A 24 3.43 25.88 4.48
C ALA A 24 4.71 25.02 4.43
N PRO A 25 4.78 24.03 3.52
CA PRO A 25 5.91 23.13 3.49
C PRO A 25 7.19 23.96 3.35
N THR A 26 8.13 23.77 4.28
CA THR A 26 9.43 24.43 4.23
C THR A 26 10.07 24.11 2.89
N LYS A 27 10.31 25.16 2.09
CA LYS A 27 10.98 25.04 0.80
C LYS A 27 12.33 24.33 1.02
N TRP A 28 12.63 23.34 0.19
CA TRP A 28 13.92 22.68 0.19
C TRP A 28 15.01 23.71 -0.12
N LYS A 29 16.14 23.58 0.57
CA LYS A 29 17.34 24.37 0.38
C LYS A 29 17.96 24.06 -0.98
N ILE A 30 17.98 22.77 -1.36
CA ILE A 30 18.55 22.28 -2.61
C ILE A 30 17.44 21.63 -3.44
N ASN A 31 17.25 22.14 -4.66
CA ASN A 31 16.25 21.65 -5.60
C ASN A 31 16.82 21.46 -7.02
N LYS A 32 18.15 21.48 -7.14
CA LYS A 32 18.88 21.23 -8.38
C LYS A 32 19.59 19.89 -8.30
N TYR A 33 19.75 19.26 -9.45
CA TYR A 33 20.39 17.97 -9.62
C TYR A 33 21.33 18.08 -10.83
N ILE A 34 22.56 17.62 -10.67
CA ILE A 34 23.58 17.64 -11.72
C ILE A 34 24.04 16.21 -11.99
N ILE A 35 24.08 15.85 -13.27
CA ILE A 35 24.59 14.53 -13.68
C ILE A 35 26.11 14.51 -13.71
N VAL A 36 26.66 13.49 -13.09
CA VAL A 36 28.09 13.17 -13.08
C VAL A 36 28.27 11.84 -13.78
N GLN A 37 28.97 11.80 -14.91
CA GLN A 37 29.14 10.59 -15.71
C GLN A 37 30.35 9.74 -15.26
N GLN A 38 30.44 9.44 -13.97
CA GLN A 38 31.55 8.74 -13.32
C GLN A 38 31.01 7.89 -12.16
N GLU A 39 31.77 6.90 -11.70
CA GLU A 39 31.45 6.16 -10.48
C GLU A 39 31.62 7.06 -9.23
N PRO A 40 30.78 6.94 -8.18
CA PRO A 40 30.87 7.76 -6.97
C PRO A 40 32.23 7.77 -6.28
N SER A 41 32.94 6.64 -6.30
CA SER A 41 34.27 6.48 -5.68
C SER A 41 35.43 6.94 -6.56
N ALA A 42 35.17 7.35 -7.81
CA ALA A 42 36.23 7.76 -8.74
C ALA A 42 36.79 9.14 -8.39
N ILE A 43 38.10 9.34 -8.64
CA ILE A 43 38.71 10.67 -8.57
C ILE A 43 38.08 11.54 -9.65
N ARG A 44 37.57 12.71 -9.23
CA ARG A 44 36.92 13.66 -10.13
C ARG A 44 37.87 14.10 -11.24
N LEU A 45 37.45 13.90 -12.48
CA LEU A 45 38.14 14.45 -13.64
C LEU A 45 38.19 15.98 -13.58
N PRO A 46 39.28 16.61 -14.06
CA PRO A 46 39.33 18.06 -14.25
C PRO A 46 38.21 18.52 -15.19
N TYR A 47 37.65 19.70 -14.92
CA TYR A 47 36.53 20.25 -15.69
C TYR A 47 36.81 20.34 -17.21
N SER A 48 38.03 20.71 -17.59
CA SER A 48 38.46 20.75 -19.00
C SER A 48 38.43 19.39 -19.68
N VAL A 49 38.73 18.31 -18.95
CA VAL A 49 38.67 16.93 -19.48
C VAL A 49 37.23 16.48 -19.64
N GLU A 50 36.36 16.80 -18.67
CA GLU A 50 34.94 16.45 -18.74
C GLU A 50 34.24 17.14 -19.92
N ILE A 51 34.58 18.40 -20.23
CA ILE A 51 34.06 19.10 -21.42
C ILE A 51 34.42 18.33 -22.70
N LEU A 52 35.69 17.95 -22.87
CA LEU A 52 36.15 17.23 -24.07
C LEU A 52 35.48 15.85 -24.19
N LEU A 53 35.32 15.13 -23.07
CA LEU A 53 34.58 13.87 -23.06
C LEU A 53 33.10 14.09 -23.42
N GLN A 54 32.49 15.17 -22.94
CA GLN A 54 31.09 15.48 -23.25
C GLN A 54 30.89 15.80 -24.72
N GLU A 55 31.79 16.56 -25.35
CA GLU A 55 31.77 16.84 -26.79
C GLU A 55 31.83 15.53 -27.60
N LYS A 56 32.70 14.60 -27.22
CA LYS A 56 32.79 13.27 -27.84
C LYS A 56 31.53 12.43 -27.65
N ARG A 57 30.91 12.46 -26.47
CA ARG A 57 29.63 11.78 -26.21
C ARG A 57 28.50 12.36 -27.07
N ASP A 58 28.49 13.66 -27.29
CA ASP A 58 27.47 14.35 -28.10
C ASP A 58 27.51 13.96 -29.58
N ILE A 59 28.70 13.65 -30.12
CA ILE A 59 28.88 13.14 -31.49
C ILE A 59 28.94 11.60 -31.57
N GLY A 60 28.84 10.90 -30.45
CA GLY A 60 28.83 9.43 -30.39
C GLY A 60 30.19 8.76 -30.49
N GLU A 61 31.28 9.49 -30.31
CA GLU A 61 32.65 8.95 -30.27
C GLU A 61 33.03 8.34 -28.91
N GLU A 62 32.28 8.68 -27.85
CA GLU A 62 32.51 8.19 -26.49
C GLU A 62 31.20 7.68 -25.88
N LYS A 63 31.27 6.64 -25.05
CA LYS A 63 30.09 6.09 -24.37
C LYS A 63 29.63 7.04 -23.27
N GLY A 64 28.33 7.33 -23.23
CA GLY A 64 27.75 8.19 -22.21
C GLY A 64 26.40 8.76 -22.63
N LEU A 65 25.84 9.55 -21.73
CA LEU A 65 24.74 10.45 -22.03
C LEU A 65 25.25 11.66 -22.81
N THR A 66 24.52 12.02 -23.85
CA THR A 66 24.65 13.32 -24.51
C THR A 66 24.19 14.45 -23.58
N THR A 67 24.61 15.69 -23.85
CA THR A 67 24.19 16.91 -23.14
C THR A 67 22.66 17.01 -23.11
N LYS A 68 22.00 16.64 -24.20
CA LYS A 68 20.53 16.61 -24.29
C LYS A 68 19.92 15.59 -23.33
N GLN A 69 20.51 14.40 -23.23
CA GLN A 69 20.03 13.35 -22.33
C GLN A 69 20.32 13.68 -20.87
N MET A 70 21.49 14.25 -20.55
CA MET A 70 21.80 14.75 -19.21
C MET A 70 20.77 15.77 -18.76
N ARG A 71 20.53 16.83 -19.55
CA ARG A 71 19.53 17.86 -19.22
C ARG A 71 18.12 17.29 -19.03
N ALA A 72 17.73 16.33 -19.86
CA ALA A 72 16.43 15.67 -19.72
C ALA A 72 16.33 14.86 -18.41
N LEU A 73 17.42 14.23 -18.00
CA LEU A 73 17.52 13.49 -16.74
C LEU A 73 17.51 14.44 -15.53
N GLU A 74 18.33 15.50 -15.55
CA GLU A 74 18.36 16.56 -14.52
C GLU A 74 16.98 17.19 -14.33
N GLN A 75 16.33 17.56 -15.44
CA GLN A 75 14.98 18.11 -15.40
C GLN A 75 13.99 17.13 -14.81
N TYR A 76 14.13 15.82 -15.06
CA TYR A 76 13.24 14.84 -14.45
C TYR A 76 13.45 14.74 -12.93
N PHE A 77 14.68 14.73 -12.44
CA PHE A 77 14.94 14.81 -10.99
C PHE A 77 14.34 16.08 -10.37
N VAL A 78 14.46 17.23 -11.04
CA VAL A 78 13.84 18.49 -10.61
C VAL A 78 12.30 18.37 -10.59
N ASP A 79 11.69 17.80 -11.62
CA ASP A 79 10.22 17.60 -11.71
C ASP A 79 9.71 16.73 -10.55
N VAL A 80 10.38 15.59 -10.30
CA VAL A 80 10.05 14.67 -9.20
C VAL A 80 10.24 15.38 -7.86
N GLY A 81 11.33 16.13 -7.68
CA GLY A 81 11.67 16.80 -6.43
C GLY A 81 10.65 17.88 -6.08
N ASN A 82 10.29 18.68 -7.06
CA ASN A 82 9.25 19.70 -6.92
C ASN A 82 7.90 19.10 -6.53
N GLU A 83 7.51 17.96 -7.12
CA GLU A 83 6.23 17.33 -6.80
C GLU A 83 6.22 16.70 -5.41
N TYR A 84 7.34 16.11 -4.96
CA TYR A 84 7.47 15.66 -3.57
C TYR A 84 7.47 16.82 -2.57
N GLN A 85 8.18 17.92 -2.86
CA GLN A 85 8.13 19.13 -2.04
C GLN A 85 6.71 19.71 -1.99
N ARG A 86 5.97 19.70 -3.11
CA ARG A 86 4.57 20.15 -3.18
C ARG A 86 3.65 19.29 -2.32
N GLN A 87 3.95 18.00 -2.24
CA GLN A 87 3.32 17.07 -1.30
C GLN A 87 3.87 17.20 0.13
N GLY A 88 4.70 18.21 0.42
CA GLY A 88 5.21 18.55 1.74
C GLY A 88 6.25 17.60 2.32
N PHE A 89 6.80 16.70 1.51
CA PHE A 89 7.88 15.85 2.00
C PHE A 89 9.13 16.67 2.35
N LEU A 90 9.92 16.19 3.32
CA LEU A 90 11.22 16.76 3.66
C LEU A 90 12.23 16.63 2.51
N GLU A 91 13.21 17.54 2.49
CA GLU A 91 14.30 17.53 1.51
C GLU A 91 15.04 16.19 1.53
N PRO A 92 15.33 15.56 0.38
CA PRO A 92 16.04 14.30 0.32
C PRO A 92 17.40 14.36 1.02
N GLN A 93 17.76 13.30 1.74
CA GLN A 93 19.11 13.13 2.26
C GLN A 93 20.03 12.60 1.18
N ILE A 94 20.84 13.46 0.58
CA ILE A 94 21.93 13.11 -0.33
C ILE A 94 23.16 13.88 0.13
N ASP A 95 24.27 13.19 0.36
CA ASP A 95 25.51 13.79 0.90
C ASP A 95 26.43 14.32 -0.20
N THR A 96 26.25 13.83 -1.42
CA THR A 96 27.06 14.21 -2.58
C THR A 96 26.52 15.49 -3.21
N LEU A 97 27.28 16.57 -3.04
CA LEU A 97 26.93 17.93 -3.46
C LEU A 97 27.98 18.49 -4.42
N THR A 98 27.56 19.40 -5.28
CA THR A 98 28.49 20.25 -6.03
C THR A 98 29.41 21.01 -5.06
N LYS A 99 30.58 21.46 -5.54
CA LYS A 99 31.52 22.25 -4.72
C LYS A 99 30.89 23.51 -4.10
N THR A 100 29.91 24.08 -4.77
CA THR A 100 29.12 25.24 -4.33
C THR A 100 28.02 24.89 -3.32
N GLY A 101 27.69 23.60 -3.17
CA GLY A 101 26.61 23.14 -2.29
C GLY A 101 25.21 23.48 -2.79
N ASP A 102 25.05 23.84 -4.07
CA ASP A 102 23.78 24.34 -4.63
C ASP A 102 23.00 23.29 -5.44
N ALA A 103 23.58 22.11 -5.66
CA ALA A 103 22.94 20.98 -6.33
C ALA A 103 23.41 19.63 -5.76
N PHE A 104 22.53 18.64 -5.81
CA PHE A 104 22.87 17.24 -5.58
C PHE A 104 23.55 16.64 -6.80
N GLU A 105 24.56 15.81 -6.58
CA GLU A 105 25.24 15.07 -7.64
C GLU A 105 24.60 13.70 -7.83
N ILE A 106 24.27 13.37 -9.08
CA ILE A 106 23.69 12.08 -9.46
C ILE A 106 24.68 11.35 -10.35
N PHE A 107 25.10 10.16 -9.94
CA PHE A 107 26.18 9.44 -10.60
C PHE A 107 25.66 8.49 -11.66
N VAL A 108 25.95 8.78 -12.92
CA VAL A 108 25.64 7.93 -14.07
C VAL A 108 26.90 7.16 -14.46
N PHE A 109 26.83 5.84 -14.36
CA PHE A 109 27.94 4.97 -14.73
C PHE A 109 27.42 3.61 -15.20
N ASP A 110 28.24 2.83 -15.88
CA ASP A 110 27.90 1.46 -16.27
C ASP A 110 28.29 0.50 -15.14
N TYR A 111 27.31 0.11 -14.32
CA TYR A 111 27.58 -0.67 -13.11
C TYR A 111 27.56 -2.17 -13.42
N PRO A 112 28.68 -2.91 -13.23
CA PRO A 112 28.73 -4.35 -13.47
C PRO A 112 27.93 -5.09 -12.39
N ASN A 113 26.69 -5.52 -12.68
CA ASN A 113 25.95 -6.63 -12.04
C ASN A 113 24.51 -6.75 -12.58
N GLU A 114 24.05 -7.98 -12.80
CA GLU A 114 22.92 -8.35 -13.68
C GLU A 114 21.48 -8.21 -13.12
N ASN A 115 21.23 -7.64 -11.93
CA ASN A 115 19.88 -7.65 -11.33
C ASN A 115 19.39 -6.31 -10.74
N ASN A 116 20.03 -5.19 -11.04
CA ASN A 116 19.61 -3.89 -10.51
C ASN A 116 18.77 -3.10 -11.53
N GLY A 117 17.76 -2.37 -11.07
CA GLY A 117 17.01 -1.44 -11.91
C GLY A 117 17.86 -0.28 -12.45
N PRO A 118 17.36 0.52 -13.40
CA PRO A 118 18.05 1.71 -13.92
C PRO A 118 18.56 2.73 -12.91
N ALA A 119 18.06 2.76 -11.68
CA ALA A 119 18.51 3.67 -10.64
C ALA A 119 18.68 2.95 -9.30
N ARG A 120 19.45 3.55 -8.39
CA ARG A 120 19.58 3.10 -7.01
C ARG A 120 19.97 4.24 -6.08
N TYR A 121 19.34 4.31 -4.91
CA TYR A 121 19.79 5.11 -3.79
C TYR A 121 20.70 4.28 -2.88
N GLY A 122 21.84 4.86 -2.50
CA GLY A 122 22.88 4.24 -1.68
C GLY A 122 23.36 5.17 -0.56
N PRO A 123 24.21 4.66 0.36
CA PRO A 123 24.66 3.27 0.42
C PRO A 123 23.52 2.36 0.91
N ILE A 124 23.59 1.09 0.53
CA ILE A 124 22.59 0.10 0.93
C ILE A 124 22.88 -0.31 2.37
N CYS A 125 21.85 -0.68 3.12
CA CYS A 125 21.97 -1.14 4.50
C CYS A 125 23.10 -2.15 4.77
N ALA A 126 23.36 -3.10 3.85
CA ALA A 126 24.46 -4.05 3.98
C ALA A 126 25.86 -3.40 3.96
N SER A 127 26.04 -2.28 3.25
CA SER A 127 27.31 -1.54 3.22
C SER A 127 27.57 -0.70 4.47
N VAL A 128 26.54 -0.37 5.26
CA VAL A 128 26.69 0.43 6.50
C VAL A 128 27.45 -0.33 7.58
N PHE A 129 27.31 -1.67 7.61
CA PHE A 129 28.07 -2.54 8.50
C PHE A 129 29.59 -2.48 8.25
N PHE A 130 29.99 -2.22 7.01
CA PHE A 130 31.40 -2.19 6.62
C PHE A 130 31.93 -0.76 6.44
N LEU A 131 31.05 0.21 6.20
CA LEU A 131 31.37 1.62 5.94
C LEU A 131 30.33 2.52 6.64
N PRO A 132 30.44 2.73 7.96
CA PRO A 132 29.47 3.52 8.73
C PRO A 132 29.39 4.99 8.31
N ASN A 133 30.32 5.47 7.47
CA ASN A 133 30.38 6.83 6.92
C ASN A 133 30.27 6.86 5.38
N ALA A 134 29.67 5.84 4.75
CA ALA A 134 29.49 5.89 3.30
C ALA A 134 28.50 7.02 2.91
N ASP A 135 28.93 7.88 1.99
CA ASP A 135 28.12 8.99 1.49
C ASP A 135 26.83 8.49 0.87
N ARG A 136 25.72 9.17 1.17
CA ARG A 136 24.41 8.92 0.55
C ARG A 136 24.36 9.55 -0.83
N TYR A 137 24.01 8.76 -1.84
CA TYR A 137 23.94 9.23 -3.22
C TYR A 137 22.90 8.45 -4.02
N VAL A 138 22.43 9.06 -5.10
CA VAL A 138 21.67 8.36 -6.14
C VAL A 138 22.60 8.05 -7.29
N ARG A 139 22.58 6.79 -7.72
CA ARG A 139 23.23 6.34 -8.94
C ARG A 139 22.23 5.90 -9.99
N VAL A 140 22.64 6.03 -11.25
CA VAL A 140 21.86 5.67 -12.43
C VAL A 140 22.72 4.79 -13.33
N ASP A 141 22.20 3.64 -13.72
CA ASP A 141 22.86 2.69 -14.60
C ASP A 141 22.72 3.13 -16.05
N LEU A 142 23.84 3.58 -16.63
CA LEU A 142 23.91 4.09 -18.01
C LEU A 142 23.40 3.05 -19.02
N SER A 143 23.67 1.77 -18.80
CA SER A 143 23.30 0.70 -19.73
C SER A 143 21.78 0.42 -19.77
N ARG A 144 21.07 0.84 -18.71
CA ARG A 144 19.64 0.54 -18.51
C ARG A 144 18.73 1.76 -18.54
N ILE A 145 19.29 2.96 -18.39
CA ILE A 145 18.51 4.20 -18.32
C ILE A 145 17.92 4.60 -19.69
N LEU A 146 18.53 4.13 -20.79
CA LEU A 146 18.12 4.44 -22.15
C LEU A 146 17.48 3.25 -22.86
N ASN A 147 16.49 3.54 -23.71
CA ASN A 147 16.00 2.65 -24.77
C ASN A 147 16.23 3.37 -26.11
N GLY A 148 17.33 3.01 -26.79
CA GLY A 148 17.86 3.81 -27.90
C GLY A 148 18.30 5.19 -27.40
N SER A 149 17.83 6.26 -28.06
CA SER A 149 18.18 7.64 -27.69
C SER A 149 17.29 8.26 -26.60
N LYS A 150 16.24 7.56 -26.15
CA LYS A 150 15.25 8.07 -25.19
C LYS A 150 15.41 7.39 -23.83
N MET A 151 14.98 8.06 -22.77
CA MET A 151 14.91 7.41 -21.45
C MET A 151 13.90 6.25 -21.49
N ALA A 152 14.28 5.12 -20.91
CA ALA A 152 13.42 3.95 -20.83
C ALA A 152 12.21 4.22 -19.91
N THR A 153 11.06 3.59 -20.18
CA THR A 153 9.87 3.74 -19.31
C THR A 153 10.15 3.36 -17.85
N LYS A 154 10.97 2.32 -17.64
CA LYS A 154 11.39 1.88 -16.31
C LYS A 154 12.31 2.89 -15.61
N ALA A 155 13.10 3.66 -16.36
CA ALA A 155 13.95 4.71 -15.81
C ALA A 155 13.17 5.74 -15.01
N TYR A 156 12.03 6.20 -15.55
CA TYR A 156 11.21 7.19 -14.89
C TYR A 156 10.67 6.70 -13.54
N ASP A 157 10.27 5.44 -13.49
CA ASP A 157 9.74 4.80 -12.28
C ASP A 157 10.81 4.63 -11.22
N ASP A 158 11.92 3.98 -11.58
CA ASP A 158 13.02 3.70 -10.68
C ASP A 158 13.65 4.99 -10.16
N ILE A 159 13.83 6.02 -10.98
CA ILE A 159 14.32 7.31 -10.47
C ILE A 159 13.37 7.90 -9.43
N ALA A 160 12.06 7.88 -9.67
CA ALA A 160 11.11 8.43 -8.70
C ALA A 160 11.07 7.61 -7.41
N HIS A 161 11.18 6.28 -7.51
CA HIS A 161 11.30 5.33 -6.39
C HIS A 161 12.54 5.61 -5.55
N GLU A 162 13.72 5.65 -6.18
CA GLU A 162 14.99 5.83 -5.49
C GLU A 162 15.14 7.23 -4.90
N MET A 163 14.59 8.25 -5.55
CA MET A 163 14.55 9.59 -4.98
C MET A 163 13.58 9.66 -3.78
N PHE A 164 12.56 8.81 -3.71
CA PHE A 164 11.72 8.68 -2.51
C PHE A 164 12.46 7.98 -1.36
N HIS A 165 13.34 7.02 -1.63
CA HIS A 165 14.24 6.49 -0.61
C HIS A 165 15.14 7.57 0.01
N ALA A 166 15.66 8.49 -0.81
CA ALA A 166 16.41 9.64 -0.30
C ALA A 166 15.57 10.52 0.64
N ILE A 167 14.28 10.72 0.32
CA ILE A 167 13.32 11.46 1.17
C ILE A 167 13.00 10.71 2.45
N GLN A 168 12.80 9.40 2.39
CA GLN A 168 12.52 8.58 3.57
C GLN A 168 13.63 8.76 4.62
N GLN A 169 14.90 8.77 4.20
CA GLN A 169 16.05 8.96 5.09
C GLN A 169 16.08 10.33 5.80
N SER A 170 15.28 11.29 5.38
CA SER A 170 15.10 12.58 6.05
C SER A 170 14.21 12.51 7.29
N TYR A 171 13.46 11.41 7.46
CA TYR A 171 12.56 11.21 8.59
C TYR A 171 13.18 10.35 9.68
N ARG A 172 12.73 10.59 10.92
CA ARG A 172 13.23 9.91 12.13
C ARG A 172 13.08 8.39 12.05
N LEU A 173 11.96 7.88 11.53
CA LEU A 173 11.72 6.45 11.39
C LEU A 173 12.85 5.75 10.62
N PHE A 174 13.24 6.29 9.47
CA PHE A 174 14.24 5.66 8.61
C PHE A 174 15.67 5.97 9.04
N LYS A 175 15.93 7.18 9.57
CA LYS A 175 17.25 7.55 10.10
C LYS A 175 17.65 6.68 11.28
N ASN A 176 16.73 6.43 12.22
CA ASN A 176 17.01 5.55 13.36
C ASN A 176 17.22 4.12 12.88
N ASN A 177 16.39 3.63 11.97
CA ASN A 177 16.55 2.31 11.38
C ASN A 177 17.91 2.14 10.69
N TYR A 178 18.37 3.14 9.92
CA TYR A 178 19.68 3.12 9.28
C TYR A 178 20.82 2.98 10.29
N ASN A 179 20.72 3.67 11.43
CA ASN A 179 21.70 3.56 12.53
C ASN A 179 21.60 2.23 13.29
N GLU A 180 20.40 1.63 13.33
CA GLU A 180 20.07 0.40 14.04
C GLU A 180 20.04 -0.82 13.11
N LYS A 181 20.96 -0.89 12.14
CA LYS A 181 21.20 -2.07 11.28
C LYS A 181 20.11 -2.39 10.25
N CYS A 182 19.23 -1.46 9.94
CA CYS A 182 18.20 -1.60 8.91
C CYS A 182 17.23 -2.77 9.11
N GLU A 183 16.72 -2.90 10.32
CA GLU A 183 15.79 -3.96 10.70
C GLU A 183 14.32 -3.67 10.32
N LEU A 184 13.97 -2.42 9.98
CA LEU A 184 12.64 -2.01 9.53
C LEU A 184 12.19 -2.79 8.29
N GLY A 185 10.98 -3.35 8.37
CA GLY A 185 10.39 -4.16 7.32
C GLY A 185 10.33 -3.45 5.97
N GLY A 186 10.77 -4.16 4.91
CA GLY A 186 10.71 -3.64 3.54
C GLY A 186 9.30 -3.32 3.03
N TRP A 187 8.25 -3.85 3.66
CA TRP A 187 6.86 -3.47 3.35
C TRP A 187 6.53 -2.01 3.70
N ILE A 188 7.30 -1.37 4.59
CA ILE A 188 7.24 0.08 4.82
C ILE A 188 8.16 0.78 3.83
N THR A 189 9.45 0.42 3.82
CA THR A 189 10.49 1.13 3.05
C THR A 189 10.31 1.01 1.54
N GLU A 190 10.37 -0.20 0.99
CA GLU A 190 10.27 -0.44 -0.46
C GLU A 190 8.85 -0.20 -0.95
N ALA A 191 7.83 -0.60 -0.19
CA ALA A 191 6.47 -0.55 -0.69
C ALA A 191 5.88 0.87 -0.73
N THR A 192 6.28 1.77 0.19
CA THR A 192 5.91 3.18 0.07
C THR A 192 6.67 3.85 -1.07
N ALA A 193 7.95 3.52 -1.27
CA ALA A 193 8.73 4.00 -2.41
C ALA A 193 8.14 3.55 -3.75
N GLU A 194 7.72 2.28 -3.86
CA GLU A 194 7.08 1.73 -5.06
C GLU A 194 5.71 2.36 -5.31
N ALA A 195 4.89 2.52 -4.25
CA ALA A 195 3.57 3.13 -4.37
C ALA A 195 3.67 4.56 -4.90
N VAL A 196 4.52 5.36 -4.25
CA VAL A 196 4.70 6.78 -4.51
C VAL A 196 5.44 7.00 -5.83
N GLY A 197 6.52 6.27 -6.09
CA GLY A 197 7.35 6.36 -7.29
C GLY A 197 6.57 6.02 -8.57
N ALA A 198 5.80 4.94 -8.56
CA ALA A 198 5.00 4.56 -9.72
C ALA A 198 3.89 5.60 -10.04
N ASP A 199 3.23 6.13 -9.01
CA ASP A 199 2.21 7.18 -9.20
C ASP A 199 2.83 8.53 -9.61
N MET A 200 4.07 8.80 -9.20
CA MET A 200 4.85 9.95 -9.63
C MET A 200 5.19 9.87 -11.11
N ALA A 201 5.74 8.73 -11.57
CA ALA A 201 6.06 8.49 -12.97
C ALA A 201 4.79 8.52 -13.85
N LEU A 202 3.66 7.98 -13.36
CA LEU A 202 2.36 8.13 -14.01
C LEU A 202 1.95 9.61 -14.12
N THR A 203 2.12 10.38 -13.05
CA THR A 203 1.71 11.80 -13.01
C THR A 203 2.54 12.67 -13.95
N LEU A 204 3.86 12.53 -13.92
CA LEU A 204 4.79 13.40 -14.63
C LEU A 204 5.04 12.98 -16.08
N LYS A 205 5.06 11.67 -16.36
CA LYS A 205 5.45 11.13 -17.67
C LYS A 205 4.45 10.14 -18.27
N LYS A 206 3.27 9.98 -17.64
CA LYS A 206 2.18 9.11 -18.11
C LYS A 206 2.61 7.64 -18.25
N VAL A 207 3.58 7.21 -17.45
CA VAL A 207 4.01 5.81 -17.39
C VAL A 207 2.86 4.98 -16.80
N LYS A 208 2.33 4.04 -17.57
CA LYS A 208 1.20 3.21 -17.12
C LYS A 208 1.65 2.27 -15.98
N ILE A 209 0.79 2.16 -14.97
CA ILE A 209 0.90 1.15 -13.92
C ILE A 209 0.46 -0.18 -14.53
N ASN A 210 1.34 -1.17 -14.52
CA ASN A 210 1.05 -2.54 -14.96
C ASN A 210 0.71 -3.42 -13.75
N GLU A 211 0.41 -4.70 -14.00
CA GLU A 211 0.06 -5.69 -12.97
C GLU A 211 1.03 -5.70 -11.79
N ILE A 212 2.33 -5.78 -12.03
CA ILE A 212 3.34 -5.88 -10.98
C ILE A 212 3.32 -4.62 -10.10
N LYS A 213 3.21 -3.45 -10.72
CA LYS A 213 3.19 -2.14 -10.03
C LYS A 213 1.90 -1.87 -9.26
N THR A 214 0.85 -2.66 -9.51
CA THR A 214 -0.33 -2.64 -8.62
C THR A 214 -0.03 -3.21 -7.24
N GLY A 215 1.09 -3.92 -7.07
CA GLY A 215 1.43 -4.62 -5.84
C GLY A 215 0.52 -5.83 -5.59
N PRO A 216 0.53 -6.86 -6.46
CA PRO A 216 -0.36 -8.01 -6.37
C PRO A 216 0.15 -9.02 -5.34
N ARG A 217 0.18 -8.61 -4.08
CA ARG A 217 0.57 -9.49 -2.96
C ARG A 217 -0.36 -10.71 -2.91
N ASP A 218 0.20 -11.87 -2.59
CA ASP A 218 -0.61 -13.02 -2.16
C ASP A 218 -1.09 -12.77 -0.72
N TYR A 219 -2.34 -12.31 -0.61
CA TYR A 219 -3.00 -11.97 0.63
C TYR A 219 -3.40 -13.19 1.47
N SER A 220 -3.27 -14.42 0.94
CA SER A 220 -3.38 -15.64 1.74
C SER A 220 -2.16 -15.88 2.64
N LYS A 221 -1.05 -15.19 2.37
CA LYS A 221 0.20 -15.26 3.15
C LYS A 221 0.21 -14.24 4.29
N PRO A 222 1.08 -14.40 5.30
CA PRO A 222 1.21 -13.40 6.35
C PRO A 222 1.74 -12.08 5.79
N LEU A 223 1.38 -10.95 6.42
CA LEU A 223 2.00 -9.66 6.09
C LEU A 223 3.51 -9.80 6.29
N TYR A 224 4.29 -9.38 5.30
CA TYR A 224 5.74 -9.56 5.30
C TYR A 224 6.38 -8.41 6.06
N VAL A 225 6.91 -8.68 7.25
CA VAL A 225 7.38 -7.62 8.17
C VAL A 225 8.88 -7.73 8.50
N GLN A 226 9.59 -8.76 8.01
CA GLN A 226 11.04 -8.90 8.28
C GLN A 226 11.80 -9.63 7.15
N HIS A 227 13.07 -9.27 6.94
CA HIS A 227 14.08 -9.99 6.15
C HIS A 227 14.39 -11.40 6.72
N ALA A 228 13.39 -12.27 6.84
CA ALA A 228 13.64 -13.69 7.12
C ALA A 228 14.42 -14.29 5.95
N SER A 229 15.54 -14.94 6.24
CA SER A 229 16.36 -15.68 5.28
C SER A 229 15.47 -16.62 4.44
N GLY A 230 15.39 -16.38 3.14
CA GLY A 230 14.62 -17.21 2.19
C GLY A 230 13.33 -16.58 1.65
N ALA A 231 12.91 -15.39 2.10
CA ALA A 231 11.81 -14.66 1.47
C ALA A 231 12.28 -13.89 0.22
N THR A 232 11.52 -13.98 -0.87
CA THR A 232 11.85 -13.28 -2.12
C THR A 232 11.63 -11.77 -1.98
N GLN A 233 12.64 -10.99 -2.37
CA GLN A 233 12.70 -9.51 -2.35
C GLN A 233 11.43 -8.83 -2.91
N ASN A 234 10.73 -9.48 -3.84
CA ASN A 234 9.51 -8.99 -4.47
C ASN A 234 8.33 -8.79 -3.49
N ARG A 235 8.26 -9.50 -2.36
CA ARG A 235 7.12 -9.42 -1.43
C ARG A 235 7.01 -8.08 -0.70
N ALA A 236 8.12 -7.37 -0.52
CA ALA A 236 8.15 -6.04 0.09
C ALA A 236 7.38 -5.04 -0.80
N TYR A 237 7.77 -4.94 -2.08
CA TYR A 237 7.11 -4.11 -3.11
C TYR A 237 5.61 -4.38 -3.23
N TRP A 238 5.19 -5.63 -3.04
CA TRP A 238 3.79 -6.00 -3.28
C TRP A 238 2.80 -5.44 -2.26
N THR A 239 3.25 -4.83 -1.16
CA THR A 239 2.35 -4.08 -0.25
C THR A 239 2.10 -2.63 -0.70
N ALA A 240 2.68 -2.19 -1.83
CA ALA A 240 2.43 -0.87 -2.42
C ALA A 240 0.94 -0.59 -2.68
N SER A 241 0.15 -1.64 -2.93
CA SER A 241 -1.30 -1.57 -3.06
C SER A 241 -1.99 -0.99 -1.83
N LEU A 242 -1.57 -1.37 -0.62
CA LEU A 242 -2.14 -0.86 0.63
C LEU A 242 -1.84 0.63 0.79
N TRP A 243 -0.59 1.04 0.56
CA TRP A 243 -0.19 2.44 0.67
C TRP A 243 -0.89 3.33 -0.35
N ARG A 244 -1.03 2.84 -1.59
CA ARG A 244 -1.84 3.50 -2.62
C ARG A 244 -3.30 3.63 -2.21
N TYR A 245 -3.88 2.57 -1.64
CA TYR A 245 -5.27 2.58 -1.16
C TYR A 245 -5.48 3.62 -0.05
N LEU A 246 -4.54 3.75 0.89
CA LEU A 246 -4.57 4.79 1.92
C LEU A 246 -4.52 6.20 1.30
N GLY A 247 -3.67 6.42 0.29
CA GLY A 247 -3.66 7.69 -0.44
C GLY A 247 -4.98 7.96 -1.17
N GLU A 248 -5.62 6.96 -1.76
CA GLU A 248 -6.94 7.10 -2.37
C GLU A 248 -8.04 7.39 -1.33
N TYR A 249 -7.96 6.76 -0.16
CA TYR A 249 -8.85 7.02 0.98
C TYR A 249 -8.76 8.48 1.43
N VAL A 250 -7.54 9.04 1.55
CA VAL A 250 -7.32 10.45 1.87
C VAL A 250 -7.91 11.35 0.78
N SER A 251 -7.60 11.11 -0.49
CA SER A 251 -8.13 11.90 -1.62
C SER A 251 -9.66 11.91 -1.70
N ASN A 252 -10.30 10.83 -1.25
CA ASN A 252 -11.75 10.69 -1.19
C ASN A 252 -12.38 11.32 0.07
N GLY A 253 -11.61 12.10 0.84
CA GLY A 253 -12.09 12.73 2.07
C GLY A 253 -12.37 11.70 3.16
N GLN A 254 -11.44 10.75 3.33
CA GLN A 254 -11.52 9.66 4.31
C GLN A 254 -12.75 8.76 4.11
N LYS A 255 -13.09 8.52 2.85
CA LYS A 255 -14.12 7.56 2.43
C LYS A 255 -13.47 6.40 1.70
N PHE A 256 -13.86 5.18 2.06
CA PHE A 256 -13.32 3.97 1.45
C PHE A 256 -13.50 3.99 -0.07
N PRO A 257 -12.39 3.92 -0.84
CA PRO A 257 -12.44 3.80 -2.28
C PRO A 257 -13.38 2.66 -2.69
N GLN A 258 -14.27 2.95 -3.63
CA GLN A 258 -15.17 1.96 -4.23
C GLN A 258 -14.48 1.31 -5.44
N VAL A 259 -15.20 0.44 -6.15
CA VAL A 259 -14.66 -0.30 -7.30
C VAL A 259 -14.12 0.61 -8.42
N LYS A 260 -14.66 1.83 -8.55
CA LYS A 260 -14.12 2.84 -9.48
C LYS A 260 -13.26 3.85 -8.73
N GLN A 261 -12.03 4.06 -9.21
CA GLN A 261 -11.16 5.12 -8.72
C GLN A 261 -11.66 6.45 -9.26
N ASN A 262 -11.96 7.40 -8.37
CA ASN A 262 -12.36 8.74 -8.79
C ASN A 262 -11.20 9.74 -8.71
N LYS A 263 -10.13 9.45 -7.95
CA LYS A 263 -9.06 10.42 -7.65
C LYS A 263 -7.69 9.78 -7.52
N ARG A 264 -6.65 10.55 -7.87
CA ARG A 264 -5.24 10.18 -7.65
C ARG A 264 -4.97 10.03 -6.15
N PRO A 265 -4.08 9.12 -5.73
CA PRO A 265 -3.70 8.99 -4.31
C PRO A 265 -3.04 10.28 -3.79
N ASP A 266 -3.32 10.63 -2.54
CA ASP A 266 -2.67 11.73 -1.82
C ASP A 266 -1.76 11.16 -0.73
N TYR A 267 -0.45 11.28 -0.92
CA TYR A 267 0.55 10.68 -0.04
C TYR A 267 1.00 11.60 1.11
N ARG A 268 0.39 12.78 1.29
CA ARG A 268 0.75 13.73 2.36
C ARG A 268 0.67 13.13 3.76
N TYR A 269 -0.19 12.12 3.98
CA TYR A 269 -0.29 11.43 5.27
C TYR A 269 1.00 10.71 5.67
N LEU A 270 1.83 10.30 4.70
CA LEU A 270 3.08 9.57 4.96
C LEU A 270 4.07 10.41 5.75
N GLN A 271 4.07 11.75 5.59
CA GLN A 271 4.95 12.61 6.37
C GLN A 271 4.74 12.40 7.87
N LYS A 272 3.47 12.37 8.31
CA LYS A 272 3.12 12.22 9.72
C LYS A 272 3.38 10.80 10.21
N PHE A 273 3.19 9.80 9.35
CA PHE A 273 3.57 8.41 9.66
C PHE A 273 5.07 8.33 9.93
N PHE A 274 5.89 8.85 9.01
CA PHE A 274 7.34 8.72 9.07
C PHE A 274 8.00 9.54 10.19
N MET A 275 7.30 10.53 10.75
CA MET A 275 7.74 11.26 11.94
C MET A 275 7.66 10.43 13.23
N LYS A 276 6.79 9.41 13.28
CA LYS A 276 6.70 8.50 14.43
C LYS A 276 7.71 7.36 14.28
N THR A 277 8.56 7.18 15.29
CA THR A 277 9.53 6.09 15.37
C THR A 277 8.87 4.79 15.83
N ILE A 278 9.60 3.68 15.70
CA ILE A 278 9.23 2.38 16.25
C ILE A 278 10.29 2.03 17.30
N ASP A 279 9.86 1.62 18.49
CA ASP A 279 10.80 1.36 19.60
C ASP A 279 11.62 0.07 19.37
N ARG A 280 11.11 -0.85 18.56
CA ARG A 280 11.76 -2.12 18.20
C ARG A 280 11.38 -2.52 16.79
N TYR A 281 12.35 -2.90 15.96
CA TYR A 281 12.08 -3.35 14.59
C TYR A 281 11.76 -4.85 14.55
N ASN A 282 10.51 -5.18 14.89
CA ASN A 282 9.96 -6.53 14.75
C ASN A 282 8.51 -6.49 14.27
N GLN A 283 7.96 -7.65 13.95
CA GLN A 283 6.66 -7.74 13.31
C GLN A 283 5.53 -7.12 14.13
N GLU A 284 5.48 -7.43 15.43
CA GLU A 284 4.45 -6.93 16.33
C GLU A 284 4.52 -5.40 16.46
N ALA A 285 5.72 -4.85 16.69
CA ALA A 285 5.92 -3.43 16.88
C ALA A 285 5.62 -2.61 15.62
N GLU A 286 5.93 -3.13 14.42
CA GLU A 286 5.58 -2.48 13.16
C GLU A 286 4.06 -2.50 12.90
N LEU A 287 3.37 -3.56 13.30
CA LEU A 287 1.91 -3.65 13.23
C LEU A 287 1.24 -2.69 14.21
N ASP A 288 1.72 -2.61 15.45
CA ASP A 288 1.25 -1.65 16.44
C ASP A 288 1.49 -0.21 15.99
N TRP A 289 2.69 0.08 15.45
CA TRP A 289 2.99 1.39 14.86
C TRP A 289 2.03 1.73 13.71
N LEU A 290 1.69 0.77 12.86
CA LEU A 290 0.73 1.01 11.78
C LEU A 290 -0.65 1.35 12.33
N ASP A 291 -1.17 0.56 13.29
CA ASP A 291 -2.46 0.83 13.92
C ASP A 291 -2.51 2.21 14.59
N ASP A 292 -1.48 2.55 15.38
CA ASP A 292 -1.41 3.82 16.08
C ASP A 292 -1.28 5.03 15.13
N ASN A 293 -0.71 4.81 13.94
CA ASN A 293 -0.68 5.85 12.90
C ASN A 293 -2.00 5.97 12.14
N LEU A 294 -2.64 4.85 11.81
CA LEU A 294 -3.96 4.84 11.17
C LEU A 294 -4.99 5.50 12.09
N ASP A 295 -5.02 5.15 13.37
CA ASP A 295 -5.98 5.72 14.32
C ASP A 295 -5.74 7.24 14.49
N ALA A 296 -4.48 7.63 14.70
CA ALA A 296 -4.14 9.04 14.88
C ALA A 296 -4.40 9.92 13.64
N GLN A 297 -4.24 9.37 12.42
CA GLN A 297 -4.42 10.16 11.19
C GLN A 297 -5.82 10.05 10.58
N PHE A 298 -6.47 8.91 10.73
CA PHE A 298 -7.70 8.57 10.03
C PHE A 298 -8.86 8.23 10.98
N GLY A 299 -8.64 8.17 12.29
CA GLY A 299 -9.66 7.80 13.27
C GLY A 299 -10.15 6.36 13.11
N THR A 300 -9.33 5.49 12.53
CA THR A 300 -9.66 4.08 12.28
C THR A 300 -8.40 3.22 12.33
N ASN A 301 -8.56 1.94 12.67
CA ASN A 301 -7.46 0.98 12.77
C ASN A 301 -7.24 0.15 11.49
N LEU A 302 -6.23 -0.71 11.50
CA LEU A 302 -5.91 -1.63 10.42
C LEU A 302 -7.03 -2.62 10.17
N THR A 303 -7.75 -3.09 11.19
CA THR A 303 -8.88 -4.02 11.01
C THR A 303 -9.89 -3.49 9.99
N ASN A 304 -10.33 -2.25 10.18
CA ASN A 304 -11.31 -1.61 9.30
C ASN A 304 -10.71 -1.26 7.93
N ILE A 305 -9.51 -0.66 7.93
CA ILE A 305 -8.82 -0.26 6.70
C ILE A 305 -8.56 -1.48 5.81
N TYR A 306 -7.97 -2.53 6.38
CA TYR A 306 -7.56 -3.70 5.62
C TYR A 306 -8.75 -4.46 5.08
N SER A 307 -9.83 -4.66 5.85
CA SER A 307 -11.02 -5.37 5.35
C SER A 307 -11.69 -4.64 4.20
N ASN A 308 -11.76 -3.30 4.25
CA ASN A 308 -12.23 -2.49 3.12
C ASN A 308 -11.24 -2.52 1.95
N PHE A 309 -9.95 -2.38 2.23
CA PHE A 309 -8.88 -2.45 1.24
C PHE A 309 -8.93 -3.76 0.48
N ILE A 310 -8.85 -4.91 1.14
CA ILE A 310 -8.72 -6.20 0.47
C ILE A 310 -10.00 -6.56 -0.29
N SER A 311 -11.16 -6.18 0.24
CA SER A 311 -12.45 -6.33 -0.45
C SER A 311 -12.56 -5.41 -1.66
N SER A 312 -11.93 -4.23 -1.63
CA SER A 312 -11.85 -3.38 -2.81
C SER A 312 -10.85 -3.96 -3.82
N PHE A 313 -9.64 -4.25 -3.36
CA PHE A 313 -8.48 -4.66 -4.13
C PHE A 313 -8.71 -5.95 -4.92
N ALA A 314 -9.33 -6.95 -4.27
CA ALA A 314 -9.74 -8.22 -4.88
C ALA A 314 -10.57 -8.04 -6.17
N HIS A 315 -11.19 -6.88 -6.35
CA HIS A 315 -12.18 -6.66 -7.38
C HIS A 315 -11.93 -5.46 -8.31
N TYR A 316 -11.28 -4.38 -7.87
CA TYR A 316 -11.04 -3.22 -8.74
C TYR A 316 -9.79 -3.33 -9.60
N VAL A 317 -8.73 -4.01 -9.12
CA VAL A 317 -7.49 -4.11 -9.89
C VAL A 317 -7.73 -4.80 -11.23
N PRO A 318 -8.46 -5.94 -11.33
CA PRO A 318 -8.79 -6.55 -12.62
C PRO A 318 -9.38 -5.57 -13.64
N ASP A 319 -10.29 -4.69 -13.19
CA ASP A 319 -10.90 -3.67 -14.05
C ASP A 319 -9.89 -2.61 -14.50
N ARG A 320 -8.95 -2.22 -13.62
CA ARG A 320 -7.96 -1.17 -13.92
C ARG A 320 -6.89 -1.62 -14.91
N ILE A 321 -6.44 -2.86 -14.81
CA ILE A 321 -5.33 -3.38 -15.64
C ILE A 321 -5.80 -4.38 -16.72
N GLY A 322 -7.10 -4.62 -16.86
CA GLY A 322 -7.67 -5.47 -17.89
C GLY A 322 -7.43 -6.97 -17.68
N LEU A 323 -7.30 -7.41 -16.42
CA LEU A 323 -7.12 -8.83 -16.09
C LEU A 323 -8.47 -9.52 -15.85
N SER A 324 -8.51 -10.84 -16.06
CA SER A 324 -9.66 -11.63 -15.66
C SER A 324 -9.76 -11.68 -14.13
N GLN A 325 -10.96 -11.46 -13.59
CA GLN A 325 -11.20 -11.51 -12.13
C GLN A 325 -10.79 -12.86 -11.56
N LYS A 326 -11.06 -13.97 -12.26
CA LYS A 326 -10.69 -15.32 -11.82
C LYS A 326 -9.18 -15.52 -11.74
N SER A 327 -8.43 -15.10 -12.76
CA SER A 327 -6.96 -15.19 -12.77
C SER A 327 -6.36 -14.35 -11.66
N TYR A 328 -6.90 -13.15 -11.46
CA TYR A 328 -6.43 -12.23 -10.44
C TYR A 328 -6.71 -12.73 -9.02
N LEU A 329 -7.93 -13.20 -8.73
CA LEU A 329 -8.25 -13.79 -7.42
C LEU A 329 -7.37 -15.00 -7.12
N LYS A 330 -7.05 -15.82 -8.14
CA LYS A 330 -6.08 -16.91 -8.01
C LYS A 330 -4.67 -16.40 -7.68
N GLN A 331 -4.25 -15.27 -8.22
CA GLN A 331 -2.95 -14.65 -7.90
C GLN A 331 -2.90 -14.11 -6.48
N VAL A 332 -3.94 -13.39 -6.04
CA VAL A 332 -3.94 -12.69 -4.74
C VAL A 332 -4.44 -13.53 -3.56
N PHE A 333 -5.14 -14.64 -3.80
CA PHE A 333 -5.62 -15.54 -2.72
C PHE A 333 -5.26 -17.02 -2.94
N GLY A 334 -4.62 -17.37 -4.05
CA GLY A 334 -4.38 -18.77 -4.42
C GLY A 334 -5.64 -19.47 -4.92
N LYS A 335 -6.60 -19.77 -4.04
CA LYS A 335 -7.88 -20.41 -4.41
C LYS A 335 -8.98 -20.01 -3.43
N CYS A 336 -10.13 -19.59 -3.96
CA CYS A 336 -11.33 -19.40 -3.15
C CYS A 336 -12.02 -20.74 -2.87
N ASP A 337 -12.54 -20.89 -1.65
CA ASP A 337 -13.43 -21.99 -1.33
C ASP A 337 -14.76 -21.78 -2.02
N GLN A 338 -15.25 -22.80 -2.73
CA GLN A 338 -16.51 -22.70 -3.45
C GLN A 338 -17.61 -23.32 -2.61
N VAL A 339 -18.69 -22.56 -2.42
CA VAL A 339 -19.92 -23.00 -1.77
C VAL A 339 -21.05 -22.89 -2.77
N THR A 340 -21.79 -23.97 -2.97
CA THR A 340 -23.00 -23.96 -3.80
C THR A 340 -24.23 -24.09 -2.92
N LEU A 341 -25.13 -23.12 -3.02
CA LEU A 341 -26.41 -23.08 -2.33
C LEU A 341 -27.55 -23.27 -3.35
N THR A 342 -28.57 -24.03 -2.96
CA THR A 342 -29.74 -24.33 -3.80
C THR A 342 -31.01 -24.26 -2.95
N GLU A 343 -32.18 -24.31 -3.58
CA GLU A 343 -33.47 -24.41 -2.86
C GLU A 343 -33.51 -25.58 -1.88
N SER A 344 -32.80 -26.67 -2.15
CA SER A 344 -32.68 -27.84 -1.26
C SER A 344 -31.45 -27.85 -0.34
N ILE A 345 -30.47 -26.98 -0.58
CA ILE A 345 -29.22 -26.88 0.19
C ILE A 345 -29.11 -25.47 0.75
N THR A 346 -29.68 -25.26 1.93
CA THR A 346 -29.78 -23.95 2.61
C THR A 346 -28.52 -23.56 3.37
N PHE A 347 -27.62 -24.50 3.66
CA PHE A 347 -26.31 -24.22 4.22
C PHE A 347 -25.24 -25.23 3.77
N VAL A 348 -23.98 -24.79 3.78
CA VAL A 348 -22.79 -25.60 3.52
C VAL A 348 -21.66 -25.14 4.42
N ASP A 349 -20.97 -26.09 5.07
CA ASP A 349 -19.75 -25.80 5.83
C ASP A 349 -18.54 -25.84 4.88
N THR A 350 -17.68 -24.82 4.94
CA THR A 350 -16.44 -24.79 4.16
C THR A 350 -15.44 -25.81 4.69
N PRO A 351 -14.45 -26.25 3.88
CA PRO A 351 -13.29 -26.96 4.40
C PRO A 351 -12.60 -26.15 5.50
N ARG A 352 -11.99 -26.84 6.46
CA ARG A 352 -11.14 -26.17 7.46
C ARG A 352 -9.92 -25.56 6.79
N ARG A 353 -9.65 -24.29 7.08
CA ARG A 353 -8.55 -23.51 6.53
C ARG A 353 -7.72 -22.89 7.64
N LYS A 354 -6.39 -22.95 7.48
CA LYS A 354 -5.43 -22.22 8.31
C LYS A 354 -5.28 -20.80 7.79
N PHE A 355 -5.52 -19.81 8.64
CA PHE A 355 -5.32 -18.40 8.31
C PHE A 355 -3.96 -17.92 8.82
N SER A 356 -3.17 -17.29 7.96
CA SER A 356 -1.93 -16.66 8.42
C SER A 356 -2.23 -15.41 9.26
N LYS A 357 -1.25 -14.97 10.06
CA LYS A 357 -1.37 -13.69 10.79
C LYS A 357 -1.43 -12.53 9.79
N VAL A 358 -2.41 -11.64 9.92
CA VAL A 358 -2.65 -10.50 9.02
C VAL A 358 -2.73 -10.96 7.56
N SER A 359 -3.72 -11.79 7.29
CA SER A 359 -3.99 -12.36 5.97
C SER A 359 -5.49 -12.30 5.66
N ALA A 360 -5.84 -12.65 4.43
CA ALA A 360 -7.21 -12.77 3.98
C ALA A 360 -7.42 -14.07 3.19
N HIS A 361 -8.67 -14.51 3.14
CA HIS A 361 -9.10 -15.66 2.35
C HIS A 361 -10.40 -15.31 1.62
N CYS A 362 -10.73 -16.06 0.57
CA CYS A 362 -11.96 -15.85 -0.18
C CYS A 362 -12.87 -17.08 -0.20
N ILE A 363 -14.17 -16.83 -0.10
CA ILE A 363 -15.24 -17.79 -0.36
C ILE A 363 -16.03 -17.31 -1.57
N GLU A 364 -16.13 -18.14 -2.60
CA GLU A 364 -17.00 -17.92 -3.74
C GLU A 364 -18.33 -18.64 -3.49
N VAL A 365 -19.39 -17.86 -3.29
CA VAL A 365 -20.75 -18.39 -3.10
C VAL A 365 -21.47 -18.39 -4.43
N ILE A 366 -21.95 -19.56 -4.83
CA ILE A 366 -22.76 -19.79 -6.02
C ILE A 366 -24.17 -20.12 -5.56
N TYR A 367 -25.16 -19.41 -6.06
CA TYR A 367 -26.57 -19.71 -5.81
C TYR A 367 -27.25 -20.17 -7.10
N THR A 368 -27.99 -21.26 -7.04
CA THR A 368 -28.74 -21.82 -8.20
C THR A 368 -30.22 -22.03 -7.87
N GLY A 369 -30.91 -20.98 -7.42
CA GLY A 369 -32.36 -20.99 -7.21
C GLY A 369 -33.11 -19.94 -8.04
N GLY A 370 -34.42 -19.84 -7.82
CA GLY A 370 -35.29 -18.89 -8.53
C GLY A 370 -35.20 -17.44 -8.05
N ALA A 371 -34.74 -17.21 -6.83
CA ALA A 371 -34.64 -15.87 -6.24
C ALA A 371 -33.54 -15.02 -6.91
N LYS A 372 -33.81 -13.72 -7.08
CA LYS A 372 -32.84 -12.76 -7.62
C LYS A 372 -31.93 -12.16 -6.55
N GLU A 373 -32.45 -12.05 -5.34
CA GLU A 373 -31.76 -11.48 -4.18
C GLU A 373 -32.02 -12.41 -2.99
N ILE A 374 -30.98 -12.70 -2.23
CA ILE A 374 -31.04 -13.54 -1.04
C ILE A 374 -30.23 -12.91 0.09
N ALA A 375 -30.61 -13.18 1.33
CA ALA A 375 -29.75 -12.94 2.47
C ALA A 375 -28.69 -14.03 2.50
N VAL A 376 -27.41 -13.67 2.63
CA VAL A 376 -26.30 -14.62 2.79
C VAL A 376 -25.75 -14.52 4.20
N GLY A 377 -25.89 -15.59 4.98
CA GLY A 377 -25.33 -15.71 6.33
C GLY A 377 -23.99 -16.43 6.30
N ILE A 378 -22.97 -15.86 6.93
CA ILE A 378 -21.69 -16.54 7.18
C ILE A 378 -21.50 -16.63 8.69
N TYR A 379 -21.30 -17.83 9.19
CA TYR A 379 -21.17 -18.11 10.62
C TYR A 379 -19.85 -18.80 10.93
N LEU A 380 -19.21 -18.39 12.01
CA LEU A 380 -17.97 -18.94 12.56
C LEU A 380 -18.17 -19.27 14.03
N GLU A 381 -17.91 -20.52 14.40
CA GLU A 381 -17.80 -20.95 15.80
C GLU A 381 -16.36 -21.38 16.09
N SER A 382 -15.71 -20.77 17.08
CA SER A 382 -14.32 -21.08 17.43
C SER A 382 -13.96 -20.66 18.85
N ASP A 383 -12.68 -20.74 19.19
CA ASP A 383 -12.17 -20.11 20.41
C ASP A 383 -12.26 -18.58 20.32
N LYS A 384 -12.28 -17.93 21.49
CA LYS A 384 -12.43 -16.47 21.59
C LYS A 384 -11.38 -15.70 20.81
N LYS A 385 -10.11 -16.14 20.84
CA LYS A 385 -9.00 -15.45 20.17
C LYS A 385 -9.18 -15.47 18.65
N THR A 386 -9.65 -16.59 18.10
CA THR A 386 -9.97 -16.71 16.68
C THR A 386 -11.14 -15.81 16.27
N VAL A 387 -12.24 -15.81 17.04
CA VAL A 387 -13.41 -14.96 16.80
C VAL A 387 -13.05 -13.48 16.88
N ASP A 388 -12.22 -13.08 17.86
CA ASP A 388 -11.74 -11.70 18.00
C ASP A 388 -10.75 -11.29 16.91
N SER A 389 -10.20 -12.23 16.16
CA SER A 389 -9.28 -11.99 15.04
C SER A 389 -10.00 -11.91 13.69
N ILE A 390 -11.18 -12.51 13.54
CA ILE A 390 -11.97 -12.47 12.31
C ILE A 390 -13.22 -11.64 12.58
N GLN A 391 -13.08 -10.32 12.42
CA GLN A 391 -14.12 -9.35 12.81
C GLN A 391 -14.95 -8.85 11.63
N HIS A 392 -14.39 -8.86 10.42
CA HIS A 392 -15.01 -8.26 9.25
C HIS A 392 -14.96 -9.20 8.05
N ILE A 393 -16.08 -9.25 7.34
CA ILE A 393 -16.19 -9.86 6.03
C ILE A 393 -16.65 -8.79 5.04
N GLY A 394 -16.04 -8.78 3.87
CA GLY A 394 -16.49 -7.94 2.77
C GLY A 394 -17.01 -8.74 1.60
N VAL A 395 -17.93 -8.16 0.86
CA VAL A 395 -18.47 -8.72 -0.38
C VAL A 395 -18.54 -7.62 -1.43
N ARG A 396 -18.20 -7.99 -2.67
CA ARG A 396 -18.61 -7.21 -3.83
C ARG A 396 -19.81 -7.87 -4.48
N TYR A 397 -20.78 -7.05 -4.85
CA TYR A 397 -21.91 -7.46 -5.69
C TYR A 397 -22.22 -6.38 -6.74
N HIS A 398 -23.09 -6.71 -7.68
CA HIS A 398 -23.69 -5.75 -8.62
C HIS A 398 -25.07 -5.38 -8.11
N ASP A 399 -25.33 -4.13 -7.75
CA ASP A 399 -26.68 -3.73 -7.34
C ASP A 399 -27.72 -3.91 -8.47
N ALA A 400 -29.00 -3.68 -8.15
CA ALA A 400 -30.10 -3.80 -9.11
C ALA A 400 -29.94 -2.96 -10.39
N THR A 401 -29.09 -1.92 -10.36
CA THR A 401 -28.77 -1.07 -11.52
C THR A 401 -27.53 -1.55 -12.30
N GLY A 402 -26.95 -2.68 -11.91
CA GLY A 402 -25.72 -3.25 -12.47
C GLY A 402 -24.44 -2.59 -11.95
N ASN A 403 -24.54 -1.62 -11.03
CA ASN A 403 -23.38 -0.92 -10.49
C ASN A 403 -22.63 -1.78 -9.48
N LYS A 404 -21.31 -1.82 -9.60
CA LYS A 404 -20.45 -2.58 -8.68
C LYS A 404 -20.41 -1.87 -7.31
N LYS A 405 -20.74 -2.60 -6.24
CA LYS A 405 -20.75 -2.13 -4.85
C LYS A 405 -19.86 -3.01 -3.98
N ILE A 406 -19.30 -2.43 -2.92
CA ILE A 406 -18.61 -3.16 -1.87
C ILE A 406 -19.37 -2.93 -0.57
N LYS A 407 -19.64 -4.00 0.17
CA LYS A 407 -20.23 -3.96 1.51
C LYS A 407 -19.30 -4.73 2.44
N VAL A 408 -18.87 -4.09 3.52
CA VAL A 408 -18.08 -4.71 4.59
C VAL A 408 -18.89 -4.64 5.86
N LEU A 409 -19.06 -5.78 6.53
CA LEU A 409 -19.84 -5.87 7.76
C LEU A 409 -18.98 -6.31 8.94
N PRO A 410 -19.15 -5.68 10.11
CA PRO A 410 -18.64 -6.23 11.36
C PRO A 410 -19.46 -7.46 11.76
N ALA A 411 -18.85 -8.35 12.54
CA ALA A 411 -19.51 -9.52 13.08
C ALA A 411 -20.48 -9.18 14.22
N SER A 412 -21.66 -9.79 14.21
CA SER A 412 -22.44 -10.06 15.43
C SER A 412 -21.73 -11.15 16.22
N ARG A 413 -21.47 -10.93 17.51
CA ARG A 413 -20.62 -11.82 18.33
C ARG A 413 -21.28 -12.22 19.64
N GLY A 414 -20.92 -13.40 20.12
CA GLY A 414 -21.35 -13.87 21.45
C GLY A 414 -20.59 -15.11 21.92
N SER A 415 -21.04 -15.64 23.04
CA SER A 415 -20.52 -16.87 23.65
C SER A 415 -21.62 -17.91 23.72
N LEU A 416 -21.25 -19.15 23.42
CA LEU A 416 -22.13 -20.31 23.50
C LEU A 416 -22.02 -20.95 24.90
N SER A 417 -23.07 -21.67 25.31
CA SER A 417 -23.07 -22.45 26.56
C SER A 417 -21.96 -23.51 26.61
N SER A 418 -21.45 -23.93 25.44
CA SER A 418 -20.30 -24.83 25.30
C SER A 418 -18.95 -24.20 25.67
N GLY A 419 -18.91 -22.90 26.02
CA GLY A 419 -17.69 -22.15 26.30
C GLY A 419 -16.97 -21.63 25.06
N LYS A 420 -17.46 -21.95 23.86
CA LYS A 420 -16.95 -21.39 22.59
C LYS A 420 -17.51 -20.00 22.33
N SER A 421 -16.89 -19.28 21.40
CA SER A 421 -17.38 -18.00 20.89
C SER A 421 -17.88 -18.15 19.46
N PHE A 422 -18.73 -17.22 19.03
CA PHE A 422 -19.18 -17.16 17.65
C PHE A 422 -19.09 -15.75 17.06
N SER A 423 -18.97 -15.70 15.73
CA SER A 423 -19.18 -14.53 14.88
C SER A 423 -20.18 -14.88 13.79
N ASP A 424 -21.10 -13.97 13.50
CA ASP A 424 -22.10 -14.08 12.45
C ASP A 424 -22.14 -12.81 11.59
N TRP A 425 -22.30 -12.99 10.28
CA TRP A 425 -22.42 -11.91 9.30
C TRP A 425 -23.58 -12.19 8.35
N THR A 426 -24.59 -11.34 8.36
CA THR A 426 -25.73 -11.43 7.44
C THR A 426 -25.67 -10.32 6.41
N PHE A 427 -25.49 -10.70 5.15
CA PHE A 427 -25.54 -9.78 4.01
C PHE A 427 -26.93 -9.84 3.39
N GLU A 428 -27.76 -8.85 3.71
CA GLU A 428 -29.07 -8.69 3.07
C GLU A 428 -28.97 -8.32 1.60
N ASP A 429 -29.98 -8.74 0.84
CA ASP A 429 -30.24 -8.39 -0.56
C ASP A 429 -29.04 -8.61 -1.49
N VAL A 430 -28.33 -9.74 -1.33
CA VAL A 430 -27.20 -10.08 -2.20
C VAL A 430 -27.77 -10.57 -3.54
N PRO A 431 -27.46 -9.90 -4.66
CA PRO A 431 -28.03 -10.22 -5.95
C PRO A 431 -27.31 -11.38 -6.64
N PHE A 432 -28.10 -12.25 -7.26
CA PHE A 432 -27.67 -13.39 -8.06
C PHE A 432 -28.46 -13.43 -9.39
N ALA A 433 -27.82 -13.87 -10.47
CA ALA A 433 -28.46 -14.05 -11.77
C ALA A 433 -29.51 -15.18 -11.73
N ARG A 434 -30.70 -14.89 -12.24
CA ARG A 434 -31.82 -15.83 -12.30
C ARG A 434 -31.50 -17.00 -13.25
N HIS A 435 -31.72 -18.23 -12.80
CA HIS A 435 -31.55 -19.46 -13.58
C HIS A 435 -30.17 -19.63 -14.25
N GLY A 436 -29.14 -18.96 -13.70
CA GLY A 436 -27.77 -19.02 -14.20
C GLY A 436 -26.77 -19.14 -13.04
N ARG A 437 -25.58 -19.68 -13.31
CA ARG A 437 -24.48 -19.68 -12.33
C ARG A 437 -23.93 -18.27 -12.20
N SER A 438 -24.43 -17.51 -11.23
CA SER A 438 -23.77 -16.31 -10.75
C SER A 438 -23.07 -16.61 -9.42
N SER A 439 -21.94 -15.94 -9.21
CA SER A 439 -21.20 -16.05 -7.97
C SER A 439 -20.89 -14.69 -7.38
N ASN A 440 -20.92 -14.62 -6.07
CA ASN A 440 -20.44 -13.49 -5.29
C ASN A 440 -19.26 -13.96 -4.45
N VAL A 441 -18.22 -13.13 -4.35
CA VAL A 441 -16.99 -13.48 -3.62
C VAL A 441 -16.96 -12.69 -2.31
N PHE A 442 -16.88 -13.43 -1.22
CA PHE A 442 -16.77 -12.93 0.14
C PHE A 442 -15.32 -13.02 0.58
N ILE A 443 -14.77 -11.93 1.10
CA ILE A 443 -13.39 -11.82 1.56
C ILE A 443 -13.38 -11.78 3.09
N ILE A 444 -12.74 -12.78 3.67
CA ILE A 444 -12.59 -12.95 5.11
C ILE A 444 -11.23 -12.40 5.51
N SER A 445 -11.19 -11.43 6.41
CA SER A 445 -9.96 -10.85 6.92
C SER A 445 -9.63 -11.41 8.31
N ASN A 446 -8.42 -11.94 8.48
CA ASN A 446 -7.90 -12.34 9.78
C ASN A 446 -7.01 -11.23 10.34
N ILE A 447 -7.63 -10.25 10.99
CA ILE A 447 -7.00 -9.10 11.66
C ILE A 447 -7.79 -8.76 12.92
N ALA A 448 -7.14 -8.85 14.08
CA ALA A 448 -7.73 -8.43 15.35
C ALA A 448 -7.80 -6.90 15.46
N LYS A 449 -8.46 -6.39 16.50
CA LYS A 449 -8.66 -4.94 16.71
C LYS A 449 -7.32 -4.19 16.81
N ARG A 450 -6.34 -4.85 17.40
CA ARG A 450 -4.91 -4.53 17.34
C ARG A 450 -4.27 -5.60 16.45
N ALA A 451 -3.58 -5.19 15.40
CA ALA A 451 -3.05 -6.09 14.39
C ALA A 451 -1.97 -7.02 14.96
N SER A 452 -1.21 -6.57 15.95
CA SER A 452 -0.23 -7.37 16.71
C SER A 452 -0.88 -8.56 17.44
N ASP A 453 -2.13 -8.43 17.91
CA ASP A 453 -2.89 -9.47 18.62
C ASP A 453 -3.54 -10.52 17.70
N THR A 454 -3.46 -10.32 16.38
CA THR A 454 -4.07 -11.21 15.38
C THR A 454 -3.66 -12.67 15.60
N HIS A 455 -4.63 -13.57 15.64
CA HIS A 455 -4.38 -14.98 15.86
C HIS A 455 -3.58 -15.56 14.68
N ALA A 456 -2.41 -16.13 14.98
CA ALA A 456 -1.60 -16.82 13.99
C ALA A 456 -2.09 -18.26 13.78
N ASN A 457 -2.35 -18.62 12.53
CA ASN A 457 -2.68 -19.99 12.10
C ASN A 457 -3.97 -20.60 12.70
N PRO A 458 -5.06 -19.86 13.00
CA PRO A 458 -6.31 -20.51 13.39
C PRO A 458 -6.80 -21.40 12.25
N ASN A 459 -7.27 -22.59 12.60
CA ASN A 459 -7.77 -23.59 11.65
C ASN A 459 -9.29 -23.69 11.74
N VAL A 460 -9.99 -22.95 10.89
CA VAL A 460 -11.44 -22.71 11.01
C VAL A 460 -12.21 -23.17 9.78
N SER A 461 -13.48 -23.50 9.98
CA SER A 461 -14.48 -23.69 8.94
C SER A 461 -15.59 -22.66 9.15
N PHE A 462 -16.20 -22.20 8.05
CA PHE A 462 -17.32 -21.28 8.06
C PHE A 462 -18.57 -22.01 7.60
N ARG A 463 -19.68 -21.80 8.28
CA ARG A 463 -20.99 -22.19 7.76
C ARG A 463 -21.52 -21.06 6.90
N VAL A 464 -21.80 -21.34 5.64
CA VAL A 464 -22.43 -20.38 4.72
C VAL A 464 -23.85 -20.83 4.49
N SER A 465 -24.80 -19.91 4.63
CA SER A 465 -26.23 -20.16 4.50
C SER A 465 -26.91 -19.10 3.65
N TYR A 466 -28.12 -19.38 3.20
CA TYR A 466 -28.99 -18.33 2.64
C TYR A 466 -30.41 -18.40 3.17
N ALA A 467 -31.11 -17.27 3.01
CA ALA A 467 -32.53 -17.15 3.19
C ALA A 467 -33.13 -16.23 2.10
N THR A 468 -34.38 -16.46 1.75
CA THR A 468 -35.17 -15.53 0.92
C THR A 468 -35.97 -14.62 1.83
N SER A 469 -36.35 -13.44 1.34
CA SER A 469 -37.18 -12.46 2.07
C SER A 469 -38.56 -12.96 2.52
N GLU A 470 -38.94 -14.19 2.16
CA GLU A 470 -40.17 -14.88 2.59
C GLU A 470 -39.94 -15.89 3.74
N GLY A 471 -38.72 -16.05 4.25
CA GLY A 471 -38.41 -16.97 5.35
C GLY A 471 -37.45 -16.37 6.37
N ASP A 472 -37.84 -16.40 7.64
CA ASP A 472 -37.05 -15.90 8.77
C ASP A 472 -35.61 -16.45 8.74
N VAL A 473 -34.63 -15.54 8.75
CA VAL A 473 -33.21 -15.87 8.96
C VAL A 473 -33.01 -16.21 10.44
N SER A 474 -33.55 -17.34 10.87
CA SER A 474 -33.22 -17.96 12.15
C SER A 474 -32.16 -19.01 11.88
N ILE A 475 -30.88 -18.62 11.96
CA ILE A 475 -29.85 -19.60 12.34
C ILE A 475 -30.23 -20.00 13.77
N SER A 476 -30.89 -21.15 13.92
CA SER A 476 -31.36 -21.63 15.22
C SER A 476 -30.17 -21.63 16.19
N LYS A 477 -30.32 -20.86 17.27
CA LYS A 477 -29.34 -20.63 18.34
C LYS A 477 -28.77 -21.92 18.92
#